data_AF-A0A8B6EK88-F1
#
_entry.id   AF-A0A8B6EK88-F1
#
_cell.length_a   1.000
_cell.length_b   1.000
_cell.length_c   1.000
_cell.angle_alpha   90.00
_cell.angle_beta   90.00
_cell.angle_gamma   90.00
#
_symmetry.space_group_name_H-M   'P 1'
#
loop_
_entity.id
_entity.type
_entity.pdbx_description
1 polymer ?
#
loop_
_entity_poly.entity_id
_entity_poly.type
_entity_poly.pdbx_seq_one_letter_code
_entity_poly.pdbx_strand_id
1 'polypeptide(L)'
;MSAAIPKEESNYLRFYYLMMKVAPKAVRIKFNTEFAPIVLQKTLNQSKSKLSNLRRDKIINAAQWEHLFPRTGTVSSENFDCSLMICLLRNLADITIDDIHPNPNNKTDGGNLSRLKYFRNQYAHPTDCTMADEIFEVKWKEISE
;
A
#
# COMPACT_ATOMS: atom_id res chain seq x y z
N MET A 1 -0.50 -33.77 -12.12
CA MET A 1 0.58 -33.78 -11.10
C MET A 1 0.17 -32.81 -10.00
N SER A 2 0.00 -33.28 -8.77
CA SER A 2 -0.10 -32.41 -7.59
C SER A 2 1.22 -32.58 -6.84
N ALA A 3 2.10 -31.59 -6.92
CA ALA A 3 3.28 -31.53 -6.08
C ALA A 3 2.90 -30.72 -4.83
N ALA A 4 3.23 -31.23 -3.64
CA ALA A 4 3.04 -30.48 -2.41
C ALA A 4 4.01 -29.28 -2.40
N ILE A 5 3.48 -28.08 -2.15
CA ILE A 5 4.30 -26.88 -2.00
C ILE A 5 5.05 -26.98 -0.66
N PRO A 6 6.39 -26.83 -0.64
CA PRO A 6 7.17 -26.78 0.60
C PRO A 6 6.63 -25.73 1.58
N LYS A 7 6.82 -25.98 2.89
CA LYS A 7 6.29 -25.10 3.95
C LYS A 7 6.75 -23.64 3.77
N GLU A 8 8.01 -23.42 3.44
CA GLU A 8 8.58 -22.08 3.29
C GLU A 8 8.02 -21.34 2.07
N GLU A 9 7.78 -22.03 0.95
CA GLU A 9 7.09 -21.47 -0.20
C GLU A 9 5.64 -21.13 0.14
N SER A 10 4.95 -22.00 0.89
CA SER A 10 3.59 -21.74 1.37
C SER A 10 3.52 -20.50 2.27
N ASN A 11 4.47 -20.35 3.20
CA ASN A 11 4.59 -19.19 4.07
C ASN A 11 4.78 -17.89 3.25
N TYR A 12 5.67 -17.93 2.26
CA TYR A 12 5.87 -16.81 1.35
C TYR A 12 4.58 -16.46 0.59
N LEU A 13 3.91 -17.45 -0.01
CA LEU A 13 2.68 -17.23 -0.76
C LEU A 13 1.56 -16.64 0.10
N ARG A 14 1.43 -17.08 1.36
CA ARG A 14 0.47 -16.51 2.33
C ARG A 14 0.80 -15.05 2.61
N PHE A 15 2.06 -14.74 2.88
CA PHE A 15 2.50 -13.37 3.15
C PHE A 15 2.31 -12.45 1.93
N TYR A 16 2.70 -12.92 0.74
CA TYR A 16 2.50 -12.22 -0.51
C TYR A 16 1.02 -11.96 -0.81
N TYR A 17 0.16 -12.96 -0.60
CA TYR A 17 -1.29 -12.81 -0.76
C TYR A 17 -1.86 -11.76 0.19
N LEU A 18 -1.44 -11.77 1.45
CA LEU A 18 -1.83 -10.75 2.42
C LEU A 18 -1.45 -9.35 1.90
N MET A 19 -0.20 -9.16 1.45
CA MET A 19 0.30 -7.86 0.99
C MET A 19 -0.34 -7.37 -0.31
N MET A 20 -0.63 -8.27 -1.24
CA MET A 20 -1.06 -7.89 -2.58
C MET A 20 -2.58 -7.92 -2.76
N LYS A 21 -3.31 -8.64 -1.90
CA LYS A 21 -4.77 -8.83 -2.04
C LYS A 21 -5.57 -8.36 -0.84
N VAL A 22 -5.07 -8.53 0.38
CA VAL A 22 -5.81 -8.19 1.61
C VAL A 22 -5.49 -6.76 2.05
N ALA A 23 -4.22 -6.44 2.24
CA ALA A 23 -3.73 -5.14 2.66
C ALA A 23 -4.27 -3.96 1.81
N PRO A 24 -4.30 -4.02 0.47
CA PRO A 24 -4.81 -2.91 -0.32
C PRO A 24 -6.29 -2.60 -0.05
N LYS A 25 -7.09 -3.61 0.32
CA LYS A 25 -8.50 -3.42 0.68
C LYS A 25 -8.63 -2.68 2.02
N ALA A 26 -7.84 -3.08 3.01
CA ALA A 26 -7.82 -2.40 4.31
C ALA A 26 -7.34 -0.94 4.17
N VAL A 27 -6.28 -0.71 3.39
CA VAL A 27 -5.79 0.64 3.08
C VAL A 27 -6.87 1.45 2.36
N ARG A 28 -7.63 0.85 1.44
CA ARG A 28 -8.73 1.56 0.75
C ARG A 28 -9.85 1.97 1.68
N ILE A 29 -10.20 1.13 2.66
CA ILE A 29 -11.19 1.49 3.69
C ILE A 29 -10.73 2.76 4.40
N LYS A 30 -9.49 2.78 4.92
CA LYS A 30 -8.91 3.97 5.55
C LYS A 30 -8.80 5.16 4.59
N PHE A 31 -8.43 4.92 3.34
CA PHE A 31 -8.36 5.96 2.31
C PHE A 31 -9.72 6.64 2.12
N ASN A 32 -10.79 5.85 2.01
CA ASN A 32 -12.14 6.35 1.80
C ASN A 32 -12.71 7.06 3.05
N THR A 33 -12.19 6.82 4.25
CA THR A 33 -12.56 7.64 5.43
C THR A 33 -11.95 9.03 5.39
N GLU A 34 -10.71 9.17 4.89
CA GLU A 34 -10.05 10.47 4.73
C GLU A 34 -10.52 11.21 3.45
N PHE A 35 -10.80 10.46 2.40
CA PHE A 35 -11.19 10.97 1.09
C PHE A 35 -12.47 10.28 0.61
N ALA A 36 -13.62 10.76 1.10
CA ALA A 36 -14.91 10.19 0.73
C ALA A 36 -15.07 10.10 -0.81
N PRO A 37 -15.47 8.94 -1.37
CA PRO A 37 -15.49 8.73 -2.83
C PRO A 37 -16.27 9.80 -3.61
N ILE A 38 -17.36 10.32 -3.03
CA ILE A 38 -18.21 11.34 -3.65
C ILE A 38 -17.51 12.68 -3.87
N VAL A 39 -16.52 13.02 -3.03
CA VAL A 39 -15.74 14.28 -3.15
C VAL A 39 -14.32 14.05 -3.65
N LEU A 40 -13.91 12.80 -3.91
CA LEU A 40 -12.55 12.45 -4.28
C LEU A 40 -12.02 13.28 -5.46
N GLN A 41 -12.81 13.42 -6.53
CA GLN A 41 -12.41 14.22 -7.69
C GLN A 41 -12.15 15.69 -7.34
N LYS A 42 -13.00 16.27 -6.49
CA LYS A 42 -12.85 17.64 -6.02
C LYS A 42 -11.55 17.79 -5.21
N THR A 43 -11.30 16.88 -4.27
CA THR A 43 -10.09 16.89 -3.43
C THR A 43 -8.82 16.78 -4.27
N LEU A 44 -8.80 15.89 -5.27
CA LEU A 44 -7.67 15.73 -6.18
C LEU A 44 -7.44 16.99 -7.03
N ASN A 45 -8.49 17.61 -7.54
CA ASN A 45 -8.39 18.85 -8.31
C ASN A 45 -7.87 20.01 -7.46
N GLN A 46 -8.34 20.14 -6.21
CA GLN A 46 -7.85 21.15 -5.26
C GLN A 46 -6.36 20.94 -4.91
N SER A 47 -5.92 19.68 -4.87
CA SER A 47 -4.55 19.30 -4.52
C SER A 47 -3.62 19.16 -5.73
N LYS A 48 -4.07 19.52 -6.94
CA LYS A 48 -3.36 19.21 -8.20
C LYS A 48 -1.96 19.79 -8.26
N SER A 49 -1.72 20.97 -7.69
CA SER A 49 -0.38 21.57 -7.61
C SER A 49 0.58 20.69 -6.80
N LYS A 50 0.18 20.26 -5.59
CA LYS A 50 0.96 19.36 -4.73
C LYS A 50 1.21 18.02 -5.42
N LEU A 51 0.18 17.44 -6.04
CA LEU A 51 0.29 16.19 -6.80
C LEU A 51 1.24 16.32 -8.00
N SER A 52 1.24 17.46 -8.69
CA SER A 52 2.15 17.72 -9.82
C SER A 52 3.60 17.77 -9.37
N ASN A 53 3.90 18.31 -8.19
CA ASN A 53 5.23 18.26 -7.60
C ASN A 53 5.64 16.81 -7.30
N LEU A 54 4.78 16.02 -6.66
CA LEU A 54 5.06 14.59 -6.41
C LEU A 54 5.31 13.79 -7.70
N ARG A 55 4.61 14.12 -8.78
CA ARG A 55 4.87 13.53 -10.11
C ARG A 55 6.23 13.94 -10.65
N ARG A 56 6.58 15.23 -10.58
CA ARG A 56 7.90 15.74 -11.01
C ARG A 56 9.03 15.06 -10.25
N ASP A 57 8.82 14.84 -8.96
CA ASP A 57 9.79 14.19 -8.06
C ASP A 57 9.77 12.65 -8.18
N LYS A 58 9.02 12.12 -9.15
CA LYS A 58 8.89 10.69 -9.48
C LYS A 58 8.33 9.82 -8.36
N ILE A 59 7.66 10.42 -7.38
CA ILE A 59 6.94 9.72 -6.32
C ILE A 59 5.64 9.15 -6.88
N ILE A 60 4.96 9.89 -7.76
CA ILE A 60 3.79 9.42 -8.53
C ILE A 60 4.24 9.16 -9.97
N ASN A 61 4.08 7.92 -10.43
CA ASN A 61 4.43 7.55 -11.80
C ASN A 61 3.32 7.91 -12.81
N ALA A 62 3.60 7.75 -14.11
CA ALA A 62 2.66 8.10 -15.17
C ALA A 62 1.35 7.30 -15.10
N ALA A 63 1.40 6.00 -14.82
CA ALA A 63 0.20 5.16 -14.72
C ALA A 63 -0.68 5.58 -13.54
N GLN A 64 -0.07 5.84 -12.38
CA GLN A 64 -0.77 6.38 -11.21
C GLN A 64 -1.37 7.75 -11.50
N TRP A 65 -0.67 8.61 -12.23
CA TRP A 65 -1.18 9.92 -12.62
C TRP A 65 -2.46 9.82 -13.45
N GLU A 66 -2.52 8.90 -14.42
CA GLU A 66 -3.73 8.68 -15.23
C GLU A 66 -4.90 8.15 -14.39
N HIS A 67 -4.65 7.49 -13.25
CA HIS A 67 -5.72 7.15 -12.32
C HIS A 67 -6.23 8.37 -11.54
N LEU A 68 -5.36 9.32 -11.18
CA LEU A 68 -5.76 10.55 -10.47
C LEU A 68 -6.49 11.54 -11.39
N PHE A 69 -6.05 11.64 -12.64
CA PHE A 69 -6.55 12.58 -13.64
C PHE A 69 -6.81 11.87 -14.96
N PRO A 70 -7.82 10.98 -15.02
CA PRO A 70 -8.11 10.22 -16.22
C PRO A 70 -8.57 11.14 -17.35
N ARG A 71 -8.19 10.81 -18.59
CA ARG A 71 -8.66 11.52 -19.79
C ARG A 71 -10.17 11.36 -20.01
N THR A 72 -10.71 10.22 -19.62
CA THR A 72 -12.12 9.85 -19.77
C THR A 72 -12.61 9.11 -18.54
N GLY A 73 -13.86 9.32 -18.14
CA GLY A 73 -14.47 8.66 -16.99
C GLY A 73 -14.22 9.39 -15.66
N THR A 74 -14.71 8.78 -14.58
CA THR A 74 -14.64 9.35 -13.22
C THR A 74 -13.53 8.67 -12.44
N VAL A 75 -12.83 9.45 -11.60
CA VAL A 75 -11.84 8.91 -10.67
C VAL A 75 -12.51 7.96 -9.66
N SER A 76 -11.84 6.85 -9.35
CA SER A 76 -12.27 5.90 -8.34
C SER A 76 -11.06 5.34 -7.61
N SER A 77 -11.15 5.29 -6.28
CA SER A 77 -10.10 4.68 -5.45
C SER A 77 -9.96 3.17 -5.66
N GLU A 78 -10.93 2.52 -6.31
CA GLU A 78 -10.82 1.12 -6.75
C GLU A 78 -9.71 0.91 -7.78
N ASN A 79 -9.37 1.96 -8.55
CA ASN A 79 -8.30 1.92 -9.53
C ASN A 79 -6.93 2.25 -8.91
N PHE A 80 -6.87 2.57 -7.62
CA PHE A 80 -5.61 2.94 -6.97
C PHE A 80 -4.91 1.72 -6.40
N ASP A 81 -3.61 1.61 -6.69
CA ASP A 81 -2.74 0.66 -6.03
C ASP A 81 -2.43 1.11 -4.58
N CYS A 82 -1.94 0.17 -3.76
CA CYS A 82 -1.66 0.40 -2.35
C CYS A 82 -0.65 1.54 -2.10
N SER A 83 0.39 1.65 -2.92
CA SER A 83 1.39 2.73 -2.79
C SER A 83 0.82 4.07 -3.16
N LEU A 84 -0.06 4.15 -4.17
CA LEU A 84 -0.73 5.40 -4.50
C LEU A 84 -1.61 5.87 -3.33
N MET A 85 -2.41 4.98 -2.75
CA MET A 85 -3.25 5.32 -1.59
C MET A 85 -2.41 5.78 -0.39
N ILE A 86 -1.33 5.06 -0.05
CA ILE A 86 -0.40 5.43 1.03
C ILE A 86 0.27 6.79 0.75
N CYS A 87 0.67 7.05 -0.50
CA CYS A 87 1.25 8.33 -0.91
C CYS A 87 0.28 9.49 -0.70
N LEU A 88 -0.99 9.31 -1.10
CA LEU A 88 -2.02 10.33 -0.94
C LEU A 88 -2.37 10.57 0.53
N LEU A 89 -2.48 9.51 1.35
CA LEU A 89 -2.71 9.63 2.79
C LEU A 89 -1.59 10.42 3.48
N ARG A 90 -0.34 10.11 3.15
CA ARG A 90 0.83 10.85 3.66
C ARG A 90 0.78 12.33 3.30
N ASN A 91 0.49 12.63 2.04
CA ASN A 91 0.70 13.96 1.49
C ASN A 91 -0.54 14.85 1.56
N LEU A 92 -1.75 14.31 1.68
CA LEU A 92 -2.99 15.09 1.62
C LEU A 92 -3.83 15.00 2.89
N ALA A 93 -3.63 13.98 3.73
CA ALA A 93 -4.31 13.82 5.02
C ALA A 93 -3.36 13.95 6.22
N ASP A 94 -2.12 14.42 5.98
CA ASP A 94 -1.08 14.64 6.98
C ASP A 94 -0.83 13.45 7.92
N ILE A 95 -1.09 12.22 7.44
CA ILE A 95 -0.77 11.00 8.19
C ILE A 95 0.75 10.81 8.15
N THR A 96 1.37 10.79 9.33
CA THR A 96 2.80 10.49 9.45
C THR A 96 3.04 9.03 9.13
N ILE A 97 3.79 8.76 8.06
CA ILE A 97 4.14 7.41 7.62
C ILE A 97 5.65 7.37 7.44
N ASP A 98 6.33 6.56 8.22
CA ASP A 98 7.77 6.42 8.22
C ASP A 98 8.26 5.68 6.97
N ASP A 99 9.43 6.08 6.48
CA ASP A 99 10.11 5.45 5.35
C ASP A 99 11.16 4.41 5.77
N ILE A 100 11.43 4.33 7.07
CA ILE A 100 12.43 3.46 7.70
C ILE A 100 11.78 2.26 8.38
N HIS A 101 12.59 1.42 9.03
CA HIS A 101 12.11 0.25 9.76
C HIS A 101 11.02 0.64 10.77
N PRO A 102 9.77 0.21 10.56
CA PRO A 102 8.63 0.69 11.33
C PRO A 102 8.64 0.07 12.73
N ASN A 103 8.36 0.87 13.77
CA ASN A 103 8.25 0.37 15.13
C ASN A 103 7.06 -0.61 15.23
N PRO A 104 7.25 -1.90 15.55
CA PRO A 104 6.18 -2.89 15.61
C PRO A 104 5.13 -2.58 16.69
N ASN A 105 5.50 -1.81 17.71
CA ASN A 105 4.61 -1.41 18.80
C ASN A 105 3.78 -0.15 18.49
N ASN A 106 4.08 0.58 17.41
CA ASN A 106 3.29 1.74 17.01
C ASN A 106 2.01 1.28 16.29
N LYS A 107 0.88 1.26 16.99
CA LYS A 107 -0.42 0.78 16.48
C LYS A 107 -1.31 1.89 15.89
N THR A 108 -0.76 3.09 15.69
CA THR A 108 -1.46 4.17 14.97
C THR A 108 -1.67 3.81 13.50
N ASP A 109 -2.60 4.50 12.83
CA ASP A 109 -2.81 4.37 11.37
C ASP A 109 -1.51 4.60 10.59
N GLY A 110 -0.74 5.62 10.98
CA GLY A 110 0.57 5.91 10.41
C GLY A 110 1.55 4.75 10.59
N GLY A 111 1.63 4.18 11.80
CA GLY A 111 2.46 3.01 12.09
C GLY A 111 2.08 1.78 11.27
N ASN A 112 0.78 1.49 11.16
CA ASN A 112 0.25 0.40 10.34
C ASN A 112 0.59 0.57 8.86
N LEU A 113 0.37 1.76 8.30
CA LEU A 113 0.70 2.06 6.90
C LEU A 113 2.21 2.01 6.64
N SER A 114 3.04 2.38 7.62
CA SER A 114 4.49 2.29 7.54
C SER A 114 4.95 0.83 7.45
N ARG A 115 4.39 -0.06 8.28
CA ARG A 115 4.61 -1.52 8.20
C ARG A 115 4.24 -2.08 6.84
N LEU A 116 3.03 -1.78 6.36
CA LEU A 116 2.56 -2.24 5.05
C LEU A 116 3.48 -1.78 3.91
N LYS A 117 3.89 -0.51 3.93
CA LYS A 117 4.82 0.04 2.95
C LYS A 117 6.17 -0.67 2.99
N TYR A 118 6.74 -0.81 4.18
CA TYR A 118 8.05 -1.44 4.39
C TYR A 118 8.06 -2.88 3.88
N PHE A 119 7.10 -3.70 4.30
CA PHE A 119 7.04 -5.10 3.88
C PHE A 119 6.72 -5.25 2.40
N ARG A 120 5.84 -4.42 1.83
CA ARG A 120 5.63 -4.42 0.37
C ARG A 120 6.95 -4.18 -0.36
N ASN A 121 7.73 -3.18 0.05
CA ASN A 121 9.00 -2.88 -0.62
C ASN A 121 10.00 -4.04 -0.52
N GLN A 122 10.03 -4.76 0.60
CA GLN A 122 10.92 -5.91 0.77
C GLN A 122 10.49 -7.15 0.00
N TYR A 123 9.18 -7.38 -0.16
CA TYR A 123 8.63 -8.65 -0.67
C TYR A 123 7.90 -8.54 -2.00
N ALA A 124 7.81 -7.36 -2.61
CA ALA A 124 7.18 -7.20 -3.92
C ALA A 124 8.01 -7.81 -5.07
N HIS A 125 9.32 -7.94 -4.87
CA HIS A 125 10.27 -8.43 -5.88
C HIS A 125 11.17 -9.51 -5.27
N PRO A 126 10.63 -10.72 -5.00
CA PRO A 126 11.44 -11.80 -4.43
C PRO A 126 12.52 -12.25 -5.43
N THR A 127 13.72 -12.49 -4.92
CA THR A 127 14.75 -13.28 -5.64
C THR A 127 14.45 -14.77 -5.52
N ASP A 128 13.88 -15.18 -4.39
CA ASP A 128 13.38 -16.53 -4.11
C ASP A 128 12.00 -16.44 -3.44
N CYS A 129 11.11 -17.36 -3.78
CA CYS A 129 9.72 -17.40 -3.33
C CYS A 129 9.57 -18.21 -2.04
N THR A 130 10.54 -18.11 -1.12
CA THR A 130 10.61 -18.86 0.14
C THR A 130 10.63 -17.92 1.34
N MET A 131 10.05 -18.35 2.46
CA MET A 131 10.10 -17.64 3.73
C MET A 131 10.22 -18.63 4.89
N ALA A 132 11.37 -18.59 5.57
CA ALA A 132 11.62 -19.39 6.76
C ALA A 132 10.52 -19.19 7.81
N ASP A 133 10.19 -20.25 8.54
CA ASP A 133 9.05 -20.28 9.48
C ASP A 133 9.16 -19.22 10.57
N GLU A 134 10.34 -19.09 11.18
CA GLU A 134 10.60 -18.10 12.23
C GLU A 134 10.40 -16.66 11.73
N ILE A 135 10.80 -16.40 10.48
CA ILE A 135 10.63 -15.09 9.84
C ILE A 135 9.16 -14.84 9.52
N PHE A 136 8.45 -15.87 9.04
CA PHE A 136 7.03 -15.78 8.74
C PHE A 136 6.23 -15.45 10.00
N GLU A 137 6.41 -16.19 11.09
CA GLU A 137 5.63 -15.99 12.32
C GLU A 137 5.81 -14.59 12.93
N VAL A 138 7.06 -14.09 12.98
CA VAL A 138 7.35 -12.73 13.49
C VAL A 138 6.64 -11.68 12.63
N LYS A 139 6.83 -11.75 11.31
CA LYS A 139 6.27 -10.77 10.38
C LYS A 139 4.76 -10.84 10.29
N TRP A 140 4.21 -12.06 10.28
CA TRP A 140 2.77 -12.28 10.22
C TRP A 140 2.11 -11.62 11.40
N LYS A 141 2.66 -11.81 12.61
CA LYS A 141 2.19 -11.15 13.82
C LYS A 141 2.23 -9.62 13.71
N GLU A 142 3.33 -9.05 13.22
CA GLU A 142 3.47 -7.59 13.08
C GLU A 142 2.45 -6.94 12.14
N ILE A 143 1.91 -7.70 11.20
CA ILE A 143 1.01 -7.18 10.16
C ILE A 143 -0.45 -7.59 10.34
N SER A 144 -0.71 -8.68 11.06
CA SER A 144 -2.07 -9.13 11.39
C SER A 144 -2.63 -8.49 12.66
N GLU A 145 -1.78 -7.91 13.50
CA GLU A 145 -2.11 -7.24 14.76
C GLU A 145 -1.90 -5.72 14.69
#